data_AF-A0A7W0Y1I7-F1
#
_entry.id   AF-A0A7W0Y1I7-F1
#
_cell.length_a   1.000
_cell.length_b   1.000
_cell.length_c   1.000
_cell.angle_alpha   90.00
_cell.angle_beta   90.00
_cell.angle_gamma   90.00
#
_symmetry.space_group_name_H-M   'P 1'
#
loop_
_entity.id
_entity.type
_entity.pdbx_description
1 polymer ?
#
loop_
_entity_poly.entity_id
_entity_poly.type
_entity_poly.pdbx_seq_one_letter_code
_entity_poly.pdbx_strand_id
1 'polypeptide(L)'
;MKRALLLFLLVAACQNAAPTGAPEGGSAGAPRTGVVDVCAFGRRALIGLDSCAGKPIGEELAGAKRTFVGVVDTVKQTSPGAAETTCAQMLYALDGELGKLGCPLVLSAPERTRMLDLVEAWYAVRTPVALSGNAAADEIVARVAKVRDAACACETDECLAKVQEQFDTLGQFAPDAPASAQELGRKLLDDVGRCGARIRKPVRR
;
A
#
# COMPACT_ATOMS: atom_id res chain seq x y z
N MET A 1 0.82 23.37 -6.45
CA MET A 1 2.01 22.62 -6.92
C MET A 1 2.47 21.52 -5.94
N LYS A 2 2.66 21.75 -4.63
CA LYS A 2 3.04 20.68 -3.66
C LYS A 2 2.04 19.52 -3.50
N ARG A 3 0.74 19.74 -3.78
CA ARG A 3 -0.33 18.73 -3.63
C ARG A 3 -0.42 17.74 -4.82
N ALA A 4 -0.11 18.20 -6.04
CA ALA A 4 -0.06 17.38 -7.26
C ALA A 4 1.08 16.36 -7.23
N LEU A 5 2.20 16.71 -6.57
CA LEU A 5 3.33 15.81 -6.35
C LEU A 5 2.94 14.63 -5.46
N LEU A 6 2.03 14.82 -4.48
CA LEU A 6 1.60 13.79 -3.55
C LEU A 6 0.77 12.69 -4.22
N LEU A 7 -0.17 13.04 -5.11
CA LEU A 7 -0.96 12.07 -5.89
C LEU A 7 -0.07 11.28 -6.87
N PHE A 8 0.87 11.94 -7.55
CA PHE A 8 1.84 11.29 -8.44
C PHE A 8 2.84 10.40 -7.66
N LEU A 9 3.32 10.85 -6.49
CA LEU A 9 4.21 10.08 -5.62
C LEU A 9 3.51 8.89 -4.95
N LEU A 10 2.23 9.03 -4.58
CA LEU A 10 1.40 7.93 -4.05
C LEU A 10 1.20 6.82 -5.09
N VAL A 11 1.01 7.20 -6.35
CA VAL A 11 0.91 6.26 -7.47
C VAL A 11 2.27 5.62 -7.77
N ALA A 12 3.36 6.38 -7.78
CA ALA A 12 4.70 5.85 -7.99
C ALA A 12 5.15 4.90 -6.87
N ALA A 13 4.75 5.17 -5.62
CA ALA A 13 4.96 4.27 -4.49
C ALA A 13 4.18 2.94 -4.65
N CYS A 14 2.99 2.98 -5.24
CA CYS A 14 2.23 1.76 -5.59
C CYS A 14 2.84 1.02 -6.80
N GLN A 15 3.51 1.69 -7.73
CA GLN A 15 4.19 1.05 -8.87
C GLN A 15 5.46 0.30 -8.44
N ASN A 16 6.18 0.82 -7.45
CA ASN A 16 7.36 0.13 -6.88
C ASN A 16 6.98 -0.96 -5.87
N ALA A 17 5.75 -0.96 -5.38
CA ALA A 17 5.18 -2.05 -4.59
C ALA A 17 4.55 -3.12 -5.50
N ALA A 18 5.31 -3.64 -6.46
CA ALA A 18 4.97 -4.95 -7.01
C ALA A 18 5.05 -5.95 -5.84
N PRO A 19 4.00 -6.69 -5.49
CA PRO A 19 4.06 -7.61 -4.37
C PRO A 19 4.97 -8.78 -4.74
N THR A 20 6.22 -8.73 -4.28
CA THR A 20 7.05 -9.92 -4.11
C THR A 20 6.49 -10.74 -2.96
N GLY A 21 5.44 -11.52 -3.26
CA GLY A 21 4.82 -12.45 -2.33
C GLY A 21 3.30 -12.31 -2.26
N ALA A 22 2.61 -12.61 -3.36
CA ALA A 22 1.28 -13.19 -3.22
C ALA A 22 1.48 -14.61 -2.62
N PRO A 23 0.72 -15.02 -1.59
CA PRO A 23 0.81 -16.38 -1.08
C PRO A 23 0.37 -17.37 -2.16
N GLU A 24 1.30 -18.19 -2.66
CA GLU A 24 0.96 -19.48 -3.22
C GLU A 24 0.58 -20.40 -2.06
N GLY A 25 -0.73 -20.60 -1.87
CA GLY A 25 -1.24 -21.47 -0.82
C GLY A 25 -2.73 -21.76 -0.94
N GLY A 26 -3.05 -22.85 -1.65
CA GLY A 26 -4.26 -23.65 -1.41
C GLY A 26 -5.50 -23.35 -2.26
N SER A 27 -5.67 -24.13 -3.33
CA SER A 27 -6.89 -24.22 -4.12
C SER A 27 -7.92 -25.17 -3.45
N ALA A 28 -9.19 -24.75 -3.32
CA ALA A 28 -10.39 -25.60 -3.45
C ALA A 28 -11.71 -24.81 -3.29
N GLY A 29 -12.45 -24.67 -4.40
CA GLY A 29 -13.91 -24.83 -4.48
C GLY A 29 -14.85 -24.02 -3.58
N ALA A 30 -15.33 -22.87 -4.08
CA ALA A 30 -16.74 -22.47 -4.01
C ALA A 30 -16.99 -21.32 -5.01
N PRO A 31 -18.06 -21.34 -5.82
CA PRO A 31 -18.46 -20.16 -6.58
C PRO A 31 -18.99 -19.14 -5.56
N ARG A 32 -18.15 -18.16 -5.18
CA ARG A 32 -18.58 -17.07 -4.30
C ARG A 32 -19.50 -16.14 -5.08
N THR A 33 -20.80 -16.42 -5.01
CA THR A 33 -21.84 -15.42 -5.23
C THR A 33 -21.54 -14.20 -4.35
N GLY A 34 -21.42 -13.01 -4.95
CA GLY A 34 -21.30 -11.75 -4.22
C GLY A 34 -19.89 -11.24 -3.91
N VAL A 35 -18.84 -11.67 -4.62
CA VAL A 35 -17.51 -11.01 -4.51
C VAL A 35 -17.60 -9.60 -5.11
N VAL A 36 -17.63 -8.61 -4.24
CA VAL A 36 -17.47 -7.20 -4.62
C VAL A 36 -16.05 -7.00 -5.16
N ASP A 37 -15.90 -6.90 -6.49
CA ASP A 37 -14.64 -6.61 -7.20
C ASP A 37 -14.29 -5.12 -7.02
N VAL A 38 -13.21 -4.85 -6.30
CA VAL A 38 -12.76 -3.50 -5.95
C VAL A 38 -12.33 -2.70 -7.16
N CYS A 39 -11.70 -3.36 -8.12
CA CYS A 39 -11.33 -2.71 -9.36
C CYS A 39 -12.57 -2.30 -10.17
N ALA A 40 -13.62 -3.12 -10.19
CA ALA A 40 -14.85 -2.88 -10.90
C ALA A 40 -15.67 -1.73 -10.27
N PHE A 41 -15.90 -1.75 -8.95
CA PHE A 41 -16.58 -0.61 -8.33
C PHE A 41 -15.72 0.66 -8.34
N GLY A 42 -14.39 0.53 -8.29
CA GLY A 42 -13.46 1.66 -8.41
C GLY A 42 -13.64 2.39 -9.73
N ARG A 43 -13.69 1.65 -10.84
CA ARG A 43 -13.98 2.22 -12.17
C ARG A 43 -15.32 2.94 -12.20
N ARG A 44 -16.37 2.35 -11.62
CA ARG A 44 -17.70 2.97 -11.51
C ARG A 44 -17.67 4.26 -10.68
N ALA A 45 -17.02 4.23 -9.52
CA ALA A 45 -16.90 5.37 -8.63
C ALA A 45 -16.16 6.54 -9.28
N LEU A 46 -15.14 6.25 -10.12
CA LEU A 46 -14.40 7.22 -10.92
C LEU A 46 -15.18 7.77 -12.12
N ILE A 47 -16.22 7.07 -12.59
CA ILE A 47 -17.13 7.57 -13.62
C ILE A 47 -18.12 8.56 -13.00
N GLY A 48 -18.66 8.27 -11.81
CA GLY A 48 -19.63 9.12 -11.11
C GLY A 48 -19.05 10.37 -10.42
N LEU A 49 -17.88 10.86 -10.83
CA LEU A 49 -17.24 12.06 -10.26
C LEU A 49 -17.74 13.38 -10.83
N ASP A 50 -18.93 13.37 -11.42
CA ASP A 50 -19.67 14.57 -11.83
C ASP A 50 -19.85 15.55 -10.65
N SER A 51 -19.81 15.04 -9.42
CA SER A 51 -19.79 15.84 -8.17
C SER A 51 -18.55 16.74 -8.00
N CYS A 52 -17.47 16.50 -8.75
CA CYS A 52 -16.28 17.36 -8.79
C CYS A 52 -16.30 18.33 -9.99
N ALA A 53 -17.35 18.38 -10.81
CA ALA A 53 -17.43 19.27 -11.97
C ALA A 53 -17.27 20.74 -11.53
N GLY A 54 -16.40 21.48 -12.24
CA GLY A 54 -16.10 22.90 -11.95
C GLY A 54 -15.07 23.14 -10.83
N LYS A 55 -14.56 22.09 -10.17
CA LYS A 55 -13.43 22.23 -9.23
C LYS A 55 -12.10 22.28 -10.00
N PRO A 56 -11.08 23.02 -9.49
CA PRO A 56 -9.79 23.18 -10.16
C PRO A 56 -8.98 21.88 -10.36
N ILE A 57 -9.49 20.74 -9.90
CA ILE A 57 -8.85 19.41 -9.99
C ILE A 57 -9.25 18.61 -11.24
N GLY A 58 -10.07 19.15 -12.14
CA GLY A 58 -10.63 18.38 -13.28
C GLY A 58 -9.59 17.64 -14.14
N GLU A 59 -8.49 18.29 -14.50
CA GLU A 59 -7.41 17.67 -15.30
C GLU A 59 -6.60 16.64 -14.50
N GLU A 60 -6.31 16.93 -13.24
CA GLU A 60 -5.57 16.03 -12.33
C GLU A 60 -6.40 14.77 -12.04
N LEU A 61 -7.72 14.91 -11.90
CA LEU A 61 -8.65 13.82 -11.71
C LEU A 61 -8.76 12.94 -12.96
N ALA A 62 -8.77 13.55 -14.14
CA ALA A 62 -8.71 12.81 -15.40
C ALA A 62 -7.37 12.06 -15.54
N GLY A 63 -6.26 12.63 -15.07
CA GLY A 63 -4.96 11.96 -14.95
C GLY A 63 -4.98 10.77 -13.99
N ALA A 64 -5.51 10.95 -12.78
CA ALA A 64 -5.67 9.89 -11.78
C ALA A 64 -6.57 8.75 -12.29
N LYS A 65 -7.66 9.08 -12.98
CA LYS A 65 -8.55 8.10 -13.62
C LYS A 65 -7.85 7.29 -14.70
N ARG A 66 -7.12 7.93 -15.62
CA ARG A 66 -6.32 7.24 -16.64
C ARG A 66 -5.27 6.32 -16.02
N THR A 67 -4.60 6.81 -14.97
CA THR A 67 -3.57 6.04 -14.27
C THR A 67 -4.16 4.85 -13.54
N PHE A 68 -5.30 5.02 -12.86
CA PHE A 68 -6.04 3.92 -12.25
C PHE A 68 -6.40 2.86 -13.29
N VAL A 69 -7.02 3.25 -14.40
CA VAL A 69 -7.37 2.30 -15.47
C VAL A 69 -6.15 1.57 -16.00
N GLY A 70 -5.07 2.29 -16.35
CA GLY A 70 -3.85 1.69 -16.89
C GLY A 70 -3.14 0.75 -15.90
N VAL A 71 -3.04 1.12 -14.62
CA VAL A 71 -2.45 0.25 -13.58
C VAL A 71 -3.31 -0.98 -13.38
N VAL A 72 -4.63 -0.84 -13.32
CA VAL A 72 -5.53 -1.99 -13.16
C VAL A 72 -5.45 -2.94 -14.34
N ASP A 73 -5.42 -2.43 -15.57
CA ASP A 73 -5.28 -3.27 -16.76
C ASP A 73 -3.94 -4.01 -16.76
N THR A 74 -2.85 -3.33 -16.35
CA THR A 74 -1.52 -3.93 -16.24
C THR A 74 -1.45 -5.01 -15.15
N VAL A 75 -1.90 -4.70 -13.92
CA VAL A 75 -1.79 -5.61 -12.78
C VAL A 75 -2.75 -6.80 -12.92
N LYS A 76 -3.93 -6.62 -13.51
CA LYS A 76 -4.83 -7.76 -13.81
C LYS A 76 -4.18 -8.77 -14.76
N GLN A 77 -3.29 -8.33 -15.65
CA GLN A 77 -2.57 -9.22 -16.57
C GLN A 77 -1.39 -9.94 -15.90
N THR A 78 -0.72 -9.31 -14.93
CA THR A 78 0.52 -9.85 -14.34
C THR A 78 0.33 -10.53 -12.99
N SER A 79 -0.65 -10.12 -12.18
CA SER A 79 -0.95 -10.71 -10.87
C SER A 79 -2.39 -10.40 -10.42
N PRO A 80 -3.35 -11.28 -10.77
CA PRO A 80 -4.78 -11.05 -10.46
C PRO A 80 -5.06 -10.87 -8.96
N GLY A 81 -4.31 -11.56 -8.09
CA GLY A 81 -4.43 -11.42 -6.64
C GLY A 81 -3.91 -10.08 -6.09
N ALA A 82 -2.92 -9.48 -6.77
CA ALA A 82 -2.41 -8.15 -6.43
C ALA A 82 -3.36 -7.03 -6.88
N ALA A 83 -4.10 -7.25 -7.97
CA ALA A 83 -4.95 -6.23 -8.59
C ALA A 83 -5.97 -5.64 -7.61
N GLU A 84 -6.69 -6.49 -6.87
CA GLU A 84 -7.70 -6.05 -5.90
C GLU A 84 -7.10 -5.15 -4.79
N THR A 85 -5.93 -5.54 -4.27
CA THR A 85 -5.25 -4.78 -3.23
C THR A 85 -4.73 -3.44 -3.76
N THR A 86 -4.13 -3.43 -4.95
CA THR A 86 -3.68 -2.21 -5.62
C THR A 86 -4.85 -1.27 -5.90
N CYS A 87 -5.97 -1.80 -6.41
CA CYS A 87 -7.21 -1.04 -6.60
C CYS A 87 -7.68 -0.41 -5.29
N ALA A 88 -7.75 -1.19 -4.21
CA ALA A 88 -8.19 -0.73 -2.90
C ALA A 88 -7.29 0.41 -2.37
N GLN A 89 -5.98 0.28 -2.47
CA GLN A 89 -5.03 1.30 -2.03
C GLN A 89 -5.17 2.62 -2.80
N MET A 90 -5.31 2.54 -4.13
CA MET A 90 -5.46 3.70 -4.99
C MET A 90 -6.78 4.41 -4.70
N LEU A 91 -7.88 3.67 -4.59
CA LEU A 91 -9.20 4.22 -4.27
C LEU A 91 -9.23 4.82 -2.86
N TYR A 92 -8.61 4.18 -1.88
CA TYR A 92 -8.55 4.69 -0.52
C TYR A 92 -7.75 6.00 -0.44
N ALA A 93 -6.62 6.09 -1.15
CA ALA A 93 -5.85 7.34 -1.25
C ALA A 93 -6.66 8.44 -1.96
N LEU A 94 -7.32 8.10 -3.06
CA LEU A 94 -8.11 9.05 -3.84
C LEU A 94 -9.34 9.56 -3.06
N ASP A 95 -10.07 8.68 -2.39
CA ASP A 95 -11.22 9.05 -1.55
C ASP A 95 -10.83 10.03 -0.44
N GLY A 96 -9.65 9.84 0.16
CA GLY A 96 -9.10 10.77 1.14
C GLY A 96 -8.84 12.17 0.58
N GLU A 97 -8.20 12.27 -0.60
CA GLU A 97 -7.92 13.56 -1.25
C GLU A 97 -9.21 14.24 -1.75
N LEU A 98 -10.08 13.48 -2.40
CA LEU A 98 -11.37 13.97 -2.88
C LEU A 98 -12.30 14.40 -1.74
N GLY A 99 -12.27 13.69 -0.62
CA GLY A 99 -13.00 14.05 0.60
C GLY A 99 -12.53 15.37 1.22
N LYS A 100 -11.24 15.75 1.09
CA LYS A 100 -10.73 17.07 1.51
C LYS A 100 -11.25 18.20 0.62
N LEU A 101 -11.57 17.87 -0.63
CA LEU A 101 -12.12 18.79 -1.61
C LEU A 101 -13.66 18.80 -1.60
N GLY A 102 -14.30 18.02 -0.74
CA GLY A 102 -15.77 17.92 -0.66
C GLY A 102 -16.39 17.30 -1.91
N CYS A 103 -15.72 16.36 -2.56
CA CYS A 103 -16.31 15.54 -3.63
C CYS A 103 -15.90 14.06 -3.52
N PRO A 104 -16.27 13.37 -2.42
CA PRO A 104 -15.82 12.01 -2.11
C PRO A 104 -16.23 10.99 -3.20
N LEU A 105 -15.56 9.83 -3.22
CA LEU A 105 -15.95 8.75 -4.12
C LEU A 105 -17.37 8.25 -3.76
N VAL A 106 -18.20 8.05 -4.79
CA VAL A 106 -19.57 7.51 -4.63
C VAL A 106 -19.50 6.00 -4.45
N LEU A 107 -19.17 5.59 -3.22
CA LEU A 107 -19.11 4.20 -2.78
C LEU A 107 -20.26 3.93 -1.81
N SER A 108 -20.94 2.80 -2.00
CA SER A 108 -21.88 2.28 -1.00
C SER A 108 -21.13 1.85 0.28
N ALA A 109 -21.84 1.73 1.40
CA ALA A 109 -21.23 1.29 2.65
C ALA A 109 -20.52 -0.08 2.53
N PRO A 110 -21.10 -1.13 1.90
CA PRO A 110 -20.41 -2.40 1.70
C PRO A 110 -19.13 -2.29 0.86
N GLU A 111 -19.11 -1.46 -0.18
CA GLU A 111 -17.92 -1.26 -1.03
C GLU A 111 -16.81 -0.55 -0.28
N ARG A 112 -17.17 0.45 0.53
CA ARG A 112 -16.23 1.17 1.39
C ARG A 112 -15.64 0.24 2.44
N THR A 113 -16.45 -0.59 3.09
CA THR A 113 -15.95 -1.62 4.03
C THR A 113 -15.00 -2.58 3.33
N ARG A 114 -15.39 -3.12 2.18
CA ARG A 114 -14.53 -4.06 1.42
C ARG A 114 -13.19 -3.46 1.02
N MET A 115 -13.18 -2.20 0.58
CA MET A 115 -11.96 -1.46 0.26
C MET A 115 -11.05 -1.34 1.49
N LEU A 116 -11.62 -0.95 2.63
CA LEU A 116 -10.87 -0.81 3.89
C LEU A 116 -10.32 -2.15 4.38
N ASP A 117 -11.11 -3.22 4.35
CA ASP A 117 -10.69 -4.56 4.77
C ASP A 117 -9.46 -5.05 3.98
N LEU A 118 -9.43 -4.81 2.66
CA LEU A 118 -8.30 -5.19 1.83
C LEU A 118 -7.05 -4.35 2.12
N VAL A 119 -7.22 -3.06 2.37
CA VAL A 119 -6.12 -2.16 2.74
C VAL A 119 -5.54 -2.53 4.11
N GLU A 120 -6.39 -2.79 5.10
CA GLU A 120 -5.97 -3.24 6.43
C GLU A 120 -5.30 -4.62 6.39
N ALA A 121 -5.86 -5.57 5.65
CA ALA A 121 -5.26 -6.89 5.46
C ALA A 121 -3.85 -6.77 4.84
N TRP A 122 -3.66 -5.85 3.89
CA TRP A 122 -2.35 -5.60 3.29
C TRP A 122 -1.37 -4.96 4.27
N TYR A 123 -1.80 -3.99 5.09
CA TYR A 123 -0.97 -3.40 6.14
C TYR A 123 -0.57 -4.43 7.22
N ALA A 124 -1.39 -5.46 7.43
CA ALA A 124 -1.13 -6.54 8.38
C ALA A 124 -0.12 -7.58 7.88
N VAL A 125 0.21 -7.61 6.58
CA VAL A 125 1.19 -8.58 6.04
C VAL A 125 2.57 -8.32 6.63
N ARG A 126 3.18 -9.39 7.19
CA ARG A 126 4.52 -9.39 7.78
C ARG A 126 5.40 -10.42 7.11
N THR A 127 6.60 -10.02 6.75
CA THR A 127 7.66 -10.92 6.30
C THR A 127 8.19 -11.70 7.51
N PRO A 128 8.17 -13.04 7.50
CA PRO A 128 8.79 -13.83 8.57
C PRO A 128 10.29 -13.57 8.66
N VAL A 129 10.81 -13.47 9.87
CA VAL A 129 12.26 -13.31 10.09
C VAL A 129 12.89 -14.69 10.11
N ALA A 130 13.86 -14.92 9.24
CA ALA A 130 14.64 -16.15 9.15
C ALA A 130 16.14 -15.83 9.26
N LEU A 131 16.88 -16.66 9.98
CA LEU A 131 18.33 -16.52 10.10
C LEU A 131 19.03 -17.03 8.83
N SER A 132 20.03 -16.29 8.38
CA SER A 132 20.87 -16.65 7.23
C SER A 132 22.05 -17.55 7.61
N GLY A 133 22.36 -17.64 8.90
CA GLY A 133 23.53 -18.37 9.41
C GLY A 133 24.81 -17.53 9.40
N ASN A 134 24.75 -16.27 8.93
CA ASN A 134 25.83 -15.30 9.06
C ASN A 134 25.49 -14.32 10.19
N ALA A 135 26.24 -14.38 11.30
CA ALA A 135 25.95 -13.62 12.51
C ALA A 135 25.88 -12.09 12.29
N ALA A 136 26.78 -11.53 11.47
CA ALA A 136 26.79 -10.09 11.18
C ALA A 136 25.57 -9.67 10.35
N ALA A 137 25.22 -10.45 9.33
CA ALA A 137 24.02 -10.20 8.52
C ALA A 137 22.74 -10.39 9.34
N ASP A 138 22.70 -11.41 10.21
CA ASP A 138 21.56 -11.70 11.08
C ASP A 138 21.35 -10.61 12.13
N GLU A 139 22.42 -9.97 12.63
CA GLU A 139 22.33 -8.81 13.51
C GLU A 139 21.70 -7.59 12.81
N ILE A 140 22.04 -7.36 11.54
CA ILE A 140 21.41 -6.30 10.73
C ILE A 140 19.93 -6.65 10.49
N VAL A 141 19.62 -7.89 10.09
CA VAL A 141 18.23 -8.37 9.92
C VAL A 141 17.41 -8.16 11.20
N ALA A 142 17.96 -8.50 12.37
CA ALA A 142 17.29 -8.32 13.65
C ALA A 142 17.00 -6.84 13.95
N ARG A 143 17.94 -5.94 13.64
CA ARG A 143 17.74 -4.49 13.77
C ARG A 143 16.64 -3.98 12.84
N VAL A 144 16.64 -4.40 11.57
CA VAL A 144 15.59 -4.03 10.61
C VAL A 144 14.22 -4.56 11.06
N ALA A 145 14.16 -5.80 11.54
CA ALA A 145 12.92 -6.39 12.08
C ALA A 145 12.38 -5.61 13.29
N LYS A 146 13.27 -5.14 14.18
CA LYS A 146 12.88 -4.29 15.31
C LYS A 146 12.29 -2.95 14.85
N VAL A 147 12.90 -2.31 13.85
CA VAL A 147 12.37 -1.06 13.27
C VAL A 147 11.03 -1.30 12.61
N ARG A 148 10.84 -2.43 11.90
CA ARG A 148 9.54 -2.85 11.37
C ARG A 148 8.52 -2.95 12.50
N ASP A 149 8.79 -3.73 13.53
CA ASP A 149 7.82 -3.95 14.60
C ASP A 149 7.43 -2.65 15.31
N ALA A 150 8.40 -1.75 15.52
CA ALA A 150 8.15 -0.42 16.04
C ALA A 150 7.28 0.43 15.11
N ALA A 151 7.59 0.49 13.80
CA ALA A 151 6.78 1.21 12.81
C ALA A 151 5.34 0.71 12.78
N CYS A 152 5.16 -0.60 12.89
CA CYS A 152 3.88 -1.29 12.81
C CYS A 152 3.04 -1.17 14.09
N ALA A 153 3.68 -0.95 15.23
CA ALA A 153 3.01 -0.65 16.49
C ALA A 153 2.61 0.83 16.62
N CYS A 154 3.17 1.72 15.78
CA CYS A 154 2.83 3.13 15.84
C CYS A 154 1.38 3.41 15.43
N GLU A 155 0.80 4.44 16.07
CA GLU A 155 -0.55 4.94 15.77
C GLU A 155 -0.55 6.44 15.43
N THR A 156 0.57 7.14 15.63
CA THR A 156 0.69 8.59 15.42
C THR A 156 1.93 8.96 14.63
N ASP A 157 1.90 10.14 14.01
CA ASP A 157 3.06 10.69 13.29
C ASP A 157 4.25 10.95 14.22
N GLU A 158 4.04 11.33 15.48
CA GLU A 158 5.17 11.50 16.43
C GLU A 158 5.85 10.16 16.75
N CYS A 159 5.09 9.06 16.81
CA CYS A 159 5.66 7.73 16.96
C CYS A 159 6.53 7.37 15.75
N LEU A 160 6.05 7.63 14.53
CA LEU A 160 6.83 7.39 13.31
C LEU A 160 8.10 8.24 13.24
N ALA A 161 8.08 9.48 13.72
CA ALA A 161 9.28 10.32 13.77
C ALA A 161 10.38 9.67 14.62
N LYS A 162 10.03 9.05 15.75
CA LYS A 162 10.98 8.30 16.60
C LYS A 162 11.48 7.01 15.96
N VAL A 163 10.65 6.36 15.14
CA VAL A 163 11.08 5.16 14.40
C VAL A 163 12.06 5.53 13.29
N GLN A 164 11.90 6.70 12.66
CA GLN A 164 12.84 7.21 11.66
C GLN A 164 14.26 7.35 12.24
N GLU A 165 14.39 7.84 13.48
CA GLU A 165 15.70 7.93 14.15
C GLU A 165 16.39 6.56 14.30
N GLN A 166 15.62 5.48 14.50
CA GLN A 166 16.18 4.13 14.54
C GLN A 166 16.63 3.65 13.16
N PHE A 167 15.92 4.05 12.10
CA PHE A 167 16.25 3.73 10.72
C PHE A 167 17.64 4.24 10.33
N ASP A 168 17.96 5.47 10.76
CA ASP A 168 19.24 6.12 10.45
C ASP A 168 20.44 5.40 11.12
N THR A 169 20.18 4.49 12.08
CA THR A 169 21.19 3.71 12.81
C THR A 169 21.28 2.23 12.38
N LEU A 170 20.51 1.79 11.38
CA LEU A 170 20.43 0.39 10.97
C LEU A 170 21.75 -0.21 10.46
N GLY A 171 22.70 0.63 10.03
CA GLY A 171 23.93 0.19 9.39
C GLY A 171 23.67 -0.34 7.97
N GLN A 172 24.67 -0.99 7.38
CA GLN A 172 24.56 -1.59 6.05
C GLN A 172 24.97 -3.07 6.11
N PHE A 173 24.35 -3.88 5.27
CA PHE A 173 24.84 -5.23 5.02
C PHE A 173 26.26 -5.15 4.43
N ALA A 174 27.14 -6.03 4.89
CA ALA A 174 28.46 -6.17 4.27
C ALA A 174 28.30 -6.62 2.79
N PRO A 175 29.19 -6.21 1.88
CA PRO A 175 29.07 -6.56 0.46
C PRO A 175 29.07 -8.08 0.18
N ASP A 176 29.69 -8.85 1.06
CA ASP A 176 29.78 -10.32 1.04
C ASP A 176 28.68 -11.02 1.86
N ALA A 177 27.73 -10.26 2.45
CA ALA A 177 26.62 -10.83 3.18
C ALA A 177 25.78 -11.75 2.26
N PRO A 178 25.24 -12.87 2.79
CA PRO A 178 24.41 -13.77 1.99
C PRO A 178 23.27 -13.05 1.28
N ALA A 179 23.05 -13.37 0.00
CA ALA A 179 22.00 -12.74 -0.81
C ALA A 179 20.60 -12.89 -0.17
N SER A 180 20.36 -14.01 0.52
CA SER A 180 19.13 -14.25 1.28
C SER A 180 18.91 -13.26 2.42
N ALA A 181 19.98 -12.84 3.11
CA ALA A 181 19.92 -11.87 4.19
C ALA A 181 19.64 -10.45 3.66
N GLN A 182 20.29 -10.08 2.54
CA GLN A 182 20.05 -8.80 1.87
C GLN A 182 18.60 -8.71 1.37
N GLU A 183 18.10 -9.78 0.75
CA GLU A 183 16.73 -9.87 0.27
C GLU A 183 15.71 -9.81 1.41
N LEU A 184 15.97 -10.52 2.52
CA LEU A 184 15.14 -10.45 3.72
C LEU A 184 15.15 -9.04 4.29
N GLY A 185 16.32 -8.39 4.39
CA GLY A 185 16.45 -7.00 4.81
C GLY A 185 15.58 -6.07 3.98
N ARG A 186 15.64 -6.18 2.64
CA ARG A 186 14.78 -5.41 1.72
C ARG A 186 13.29 -5.62 2.01
N LYS A 187 12.85 -6.87 2.11
CA LYS A 187 11.43 -7.18 2.41
C LYS A 187 10.97 -6.60 3.76
N LEU A 188 11.82 -6.65 4.77
CA LEU A 188 11.52 -6.05 6.07
C LEU A 188 11.45 -4.52 6.01
N LEU A 189 12.30 -3.87 5.21
CA LEU A 189 12.20 -2.42 4.95
C LEU A 189 10.92 -2.07 4.19
N ASP A 190 10.48 -2.91 3.25
CA ASP A 190 9.19 -2.76 2.61
C ASP A 190 8.05 -2.85 3.63
N ASP A 191 8.11 -3.80 4.57
CA ASP A 191 7.14 -3.90 5.67
C ASP A 191 7.10 -2.61 6.53
N VAL A 192 8.27 -2.02 6.86
CA VAL A 192 8.37 -0.73 7.57
C VAL A 192 7.61 0.36 6.81
N GLY A 193 7.87 0.47 5.50
CA GLY A 193 7.21 1.44 4.63
C GLY A 193 5.70 1.26 4.58
N ARG A 194 5.22 0.00 4.49
CA ARG A 194 3.78 -0.31 4.55
C ARG A 194 3.18 0.14 5.87
N CYS A 195 3.82 -0.17 7.00
CA CYS A 195 3.33 0.23 8.32
C CYS A 195 3.29 1.75 8.52
N GLY A 196 4.34 2.45 8.11
CA GLY A 196 4.36 3.91 8.17
C GLY A 196 3.28 4.57 7.31
N ALA A 197 2.97 3.98 6.15
CA ALA A 197 1.92 4.49 5.27
C ALA A 197 0.50 4.33 5.86
N ARG A 198 0.28 3.43 6.83
CA ARG A 198 -1.01 3.28 7.52
C ARG A 198 -1.36 4.53 8.34
N ILE A 199 -0.38 5.07 9.07
CA ILE A 199 -0.56 6.16 10.03
C ILE A 199 -0.73 7.51 9.32
N ARG A 200 -0.02 7.71 8.21
CA ARG A 200 -0.08 8.95 7.42
C ARG A 200 -1.38 9.13 6.63
N LYS A 201 -2.29 8.16 6.66
CA LYS A 201 -3.60 8.27 6.02
C LYS A 201 -4.66 8.61 7.08
N PRO A 202 -5.50 9.65 6.85
CA PRO A 202 -6.54 9.99 7.79
C PRO A 202 -7.56 8.85 7.83
N VAL A 203 -7.51 8.02 8.88
CA VAL A 203 -8.65 7.22 9.28
C VAL A 203 -9.68 8.22 9.78
N ARG A 204 -10.60 8.63 8.90
CA ARG A 204 -11.83 9.27 9.35
C ARG A 204 -12.56 8.24 10.20
N ARG A 205 -12.49 8.40 11.52
CA ARG A 205 -13.48 7.85 12.44
C ARG A 205 -14.83 8.51 12.17
#